data_AF-A0A843ISQ9-F1
#
_entry.id   AF-A0A843ISQ9-F1
#
_cell.length_a   1.000
_cell.length_b   1.000
_cell.length_c   1.000
_cell.angle_alpha   90.00
_cell.angle_beta   90.00
_cell.angle_gamma   90.00
#
_symmetry.space_group_name_H-M   'P 1'
#
loop_
_entity.id
_entity.type
_entity.pdbx_description
1 polymer ?
#
loop_
_entity_poly.entity_id
_entity_poly.type
_entity_poly.pdbx_seq_one_letter_code
_entity_poly.pdbx_strand_id
1 'polypeptide(L)'
;MSYIILAILFILSGFFMKYSDDLFDVNNDLKFATICGVLCGIASAVAAIYDAGAAYIFIAIPIGNILALKVDGTHHIVTLIVFIVICLAFGIPELSLIVLLICILAALADEVGHEMVSKVTENRFLNLFFEYRFVMKIVICLLAITGQFSIWIFVCFLLFEIFYVIAGICFEKFN
;
A
#
# COMPACT_ATOMS: atom_id res chain seq x y z
N MET A 1 -16.32 5.62 -10.68
CA MET A 1 -16.46 4.16 -10.46
C MET A 1 -17.30 3.93 -9.21
N SER A 2 -18.06 2.83 -9.08
CA SER A 2 -18.79 2.55 -7.83
C SER A 2 -17.80 2.32 -6.69
N TYR A 3 -18.11 2.85 -5.49
CA TYR A 3 -17.28 2.64 -4.28
C TYR A 3 -17.11 1.16 -3.94
N ILE A 4 -18.05 0.30 -4.34
CA ILE A 4 -17.95 -1.16 -4.16
C ILE A 4 -16.79 -1.73 -4.99
N ILE A 5 -16.67 -1.30 -6.24
CA ILE A 5 -15.59 -1.77 -7.13
C ILE A 5 -14.25 -1.25 -6.60
N LEU A 6 -14.21 0.00 -6.15
CA LEU A 6 -13.00 0.56 -5.54
C LEU A 6 -12.58 -0.21 -4.29
N ALA A 7 -13.53 -0.53 -3.40
CA ALA A 7 -13.28 -1.35 -2.22
C ALA A 7 -12.71 -2.73 -2.59
N ILE A 8 -13.26 -3.39 -3.62
CA ILE A 8 -12.72 -4.66 -4.13
C ILE A 8 -11.28 -4.50 -4.61
N LEU A 9 -10.96 -3.43 -5.33
CA LEU A 9 -9.58 -3.19 -5.79
C LEU A 9 -8.62 -2.95 -4.64
N PHE A 10 -9.02 -2.21 -3.60
CA PHE A 10 -8.22 -2.04 -2.38
C PHE A 10 -8.01 -3.37 -1.66
N ILE A 11 -9.06 -4.18 -1.53
CA ILE A 11 -8.99 -5.52 -0.93
C ILE A 11 -7.99 -6.40 -1.68
N LEU A 12 -8.11 -6.47 -3.01
CA LEU A 12 -7.21 -7.28 -3.85
C LEU A 12 -5.78 -6.78 -3.77
N SER A 13 -5.58 -5.46 -3.80
CA SER A 13 -4.24 -4.86 -3.70
C SER A 13 -3.58 -5.20 -2.36
N GLY A 14 -4.29 -5.04 -1.25
CA GLY A 14 -3.76 -5.34 0.08
C GLY A 14 -3.44 -6.82 0.25
N PHE A 15 -4.35 -7.69 -0.20
CA PHE A 15 -4.17 -9.14 -0.12
C PHE A 15 -2.97 -9.61 -0.94
N PHE A 16 -2.92 -9.25 -2.23
CA PHE A 16 -1.85 -9.69 -3.12
C PHE A 16 -0.49 -9.07 -2.77
N MET A 17 -0.47 -7.87 -2.19
CA MET A 17 0.78 -7.26 -1.71
C MET A 17 1.43 -8.13 -0.63
N LYS A 18 0.72 -8.40 0.48
CA LYS A 18 1.28 -9.23 1.56
C LYS A 18 1.60 -10.65 1.10
N TYR A 19 0.69 -11.25 0.33
CA TYR A 19 0.87 -12.62 -0.12
C TYR A 19 2.08 -12.76 -1.08
N SER A 20 2.31 -11.75 -1.93
CA SER A 20 3.50 -11.69 -2.78
C SER A 20 4.78 -11.62 -1.96
N ASP A 21 4.80 -10.76 -0.94
CA ASP A 21 5.98 -10.55 -0.11
C ASP A 21 6.32 -11.82 0.68
N ASP A 22 5.32 -12.44 1.33
CA ASP A 22 5.54 -13.67 2.11
C ASP A 22 5.97 -14.86 1.24
N LEU A 23 5.45 -14.98 0.01
CA LEU A 23 5.90 -16.01 -0.95
C LEU A 23 7.38 -15.85 -1.30
N PHE A 24 7.85 -14.62 -1.45
CA PHE A 24 9.25 -14.34 -1.75
C PHE A 24 10.13 -14.54 -0.52
N ASP A 25 9.78 -13.92 0.60
CA ASP A 25 10.61 -13.88 1.81
C ASP A 25 10.67 -15.22 2.55
N VAL A 26 9.55 -15.94 2.65
CA VAL A 26 9.46 -17.19 3.41
C VAL A 26 9.72 -18.41 2.53
N ASN A 27 9.05 -18.49 1.37
CA ASN A 27 9.10 -19.66 0.50
C ASN A 27 10.20 -19.57 -0.57
N ASN A 28 10.84 -18.42 -0.75
CA ASN A 28 11.75 -18.14 -1.87
C ASN A 28 11.12 -18.43 -3.25
N ASP A 29 9.78 -18.35 -3.35
CA ASP A 29 9.05 -18.65 -4.58
C ASP A 29 8.85 -17.39 -5.41
N LEU A 30 9.90 -17.07 -6.18
CA LEU A 30 9.89 -15.90 -7.04
C LEU A 30 8.77 -15.92 -8.10
N LYS A 31 8.39 -17.10 -8.60
CA LYS A 31 7.42 -17.19 -9.69
C LYS A 31 6.03 -16.80 -9.20
N PHE A 32 5.58 -17.41 -8.11
CA PHE A 32 4.27 -17.09 -7.56
C PHE A 32 4.23 -15.71 -6.90
N ALA A 33 5.32 -15.28 -6.25
CA ALA A 33 5.45 -13.91 -5.75
C ALA A 33 5.25 -12.90 -6.89
N THR A 34 5.94 -13.08 -8.03
CA THR A 34 5.80 -12.17 -9.17
C THR A 34 4.38 -12.16 -9.74
N ILE A 35 3.69 -13.31 -9.81
CA ILE A 35 2.29 -13.37 -10.28
C ILE A 35 1.37 -12.57 -9.35
N CYS A 36 1.49 -12.77 -8.03
CA CYS A 36 0.74 -12.01 -7.04
C CYS A 36 1.07 -10.51 -7.12
N GLY A 37 2.34 -10.15 -7.25
CA GLY A 37 2.80 -8.78 -7.44
C GLY A 37 2.18 -8.12 -8.69
N VAL A 38 2.13 -8.81 -9.82
CA VAL A 38 1.46 -8.31 -11.05
C VAL A 38 -0.03 -8.06 -10.80
N LEU A 39 -0.74 -8.98 -10.13
CA LEU A 39 -2.15 -8.79 -9.78
C LEU A 39 -2.36 -7.61 -8.84
N CYS A 40 -1.46 -7.43 -7.86
CA CYS A 40 -1.44 -6.26 -6.97
C CYS A 40 -1.24 -4.96 -7.77
N GLY A 41 -0.26 -4.92 -8.67
CA GLY A 41 0.05 -3.76 -9.50
C GLY A 41 -1.12 -3.36 -10.41
N ILE A 42 -1.79 -4.34 -11.02
CA ILE A 42 -2.99 -4.11 -11.83
C ILE A 42 -4.12 -3.53 -10.96
N ALA A 43 -4.45 -4.17 -9.83
CA ALA A 43 -5.53 -3.74 -8.97
C ALA A 43 -5.31 -2.32 -8.43
N SER A 44 -4.08 -2.03 -7.98
CA SER A 44 -3.65 -0.72 -7.47
C SER A 44 -3.72 0.35 -8.57
N ALA A 45 -3.25 0.04 -9.79
CA ALA A 45 -3.26 0.98 -10.90
C ALA A 45 -4.68 1.30 -11.36
N VAL A 46 -5.55 0.28 -11.47
CA VAL A 46 -6.97 0.51 -11.81
C VAL A 46 -7.62 1.39 -10.75
N ALA A 47 -7.36 1.18 -9.46
CA ALA A 47 -7.89 2.04 -8.41
C ALA A 47 -7.39 3.49 -8.56
N ALA A 48 -6.10 3.68 -8.83
CA ALA A 48 -5.47 4.98 -9.00
C ALA A 48 -5.98 5.76 -10.23
N ILE A 49 -6.29 5.09 -11.35
CA ILE A 49 -6.81 5.74 -12.55
C ILE A 49 -8.21 6.32 -12.30
N TYR A 50 -9.05 5.60 -11.56
CA TYR A 50 -10.47 5.93 -11.43
C TYR A 50 -10.82 6.82 -10.23
N ASP A 51 -9.93 6.97 -9.25
CA ASP A 51 -10.17 7.80 -8.07
C ASP A 51 -8.90 8.52 -7.61
N ALA A 52 -9.00 9.83 -7.36
CA ALA A 52 -7.87 10.64 -6.96
C ALA A 52 -7.33 10.26 -5.58
N GLY A 53 -8.21 9.97 -4.61
CA GLY A 53 -7.83 9.53 -3.26
C GLY A 53 -7.05 8.22 -3.30
N ALA A 54 -7.51 7.27 -4.11
CA ALA A 54 -6.78 6.04 -4.38
C ALA A 54 -5.42 6.30 -5.04
N ALA A 55 -5.36 7.21 -6.02
CA ALA A 55 -4.11 7.58 -6.67
C ALA A 55 -3.08 8.12 -5.68
N TYR A 56 -3.47 9.03 -4.78
CA TYR A 56 -2.55 9.53 -3.75
C TYR A 56 -1.97 8.41 -2.90
N ILE A 57 -2.79 7.45 -2.48
CA ILE A 57 -2.36 6.33 -1.62
C ILE A 57 -1.43 5.38 -2.40
N PHE A 58 -1.88 4.89 -3.55
CA PHE A 58 -1.14 3.90 -4.35
C PHE A 58 0.10 4.45 -5.04
N ILE A 59 0.24 5.77 -5.18
CA ILE A 59 1.49 6.42 -5.60
C ILE A 59 2.38 6.68 -4.39
N ALA A 60 1.83 7.11 -3.25
CA ALA A 60 2.62 7.44 -2.07
C ALA A 60 3.31 6.22 -1.44
N ILE A 61 2.62 5.07 -1.35
CA ILE A 61 3.18 3.83 -0.78
C ILE A 61 4.48 3.41 -1.50
N PRO A 62 4.49 3.17 -2.83
CA PRO A 62 5.71 2.72 -3.51
C PRO A 62 6.82 3.77 -3.45
N ILE A 63 6.51 5.07 -3.55
CA ILE A 63 7.53 6.12 -3.40
C ILE A 63 8.13 6.12 -1.99
N GLY A 64 7.29 6.01 -0.95
CA GLY A 64 7.73 5.88 0.44
C GLY A 64 8.65 4.67 0.63
N ASN A 65 8.27 3.52 0.08
CA ASN A 65 9.07 2.29 0.16
C ASN A 65 10.39 2.39 -0.62
N ILE A 66 10.43 3.05 -1.77
CA ILE A 66 11.67 3.31 -2.52
C ILE A 66 12.59 4.20 -1.69
N LEU A 67 12.07 5.27 -1.08
CA LEU A 67 12.84 6.16 -0.22
C LEU A 67 13.34 5.47 1.05
N ALA A 68 12.59 4.50 1.56
CA ALA A 68 13.00 3.61 2.66
C ALA A 68 13.95 2.49 2.23
N LEU A 69 14.32 2.39 0.94
CA LEU A 69 15.17 1.34 0.36
C LEU A 69 14.62 -0.09 0.57
N LYS A 70 13.29 -0.23 0.66
CA LYS A 70 12.57 -1.50 0.82
C LYS A 70 12.23 -2.19 -0.51
N VAL A 71 12.49 -1.53 -1.63
CA VAL A 71 12.24 -2.08 -2.97
C VAL A 71 13.54 -2.70 -3.47
N ASP A 72 13.80 -3.94 -3.07
CA ASP A 72 15.03 -4.69 -3.38
C ASP A 72 14.76 -6.00 -4.17
N GLY A 73 13.58 -6.61 -3.99
CA GLY A 73 13.15 -7.81 -4.70
C GLY A 73 12.71 -7.58 -6.15
N THR A 74 12.99 -8.57 -7.01
CA THR A 74 12.55 -8.55 -8.42
C THR A 74 11.02 -8.52 -8.57
N HIS A 75 10.27 -9.13 -7.63
CA HIS A 75 8.81 -9.07 -7.60
C HIS A 75 8.30 -7.65 -7.34
N HIS A 76 8.97 -6.88 -6.46
CA HIS A 76 8.63 -5.47 -6.22
C HIS A 76 8.86 -4.62 -7.47
N ILE A 77 9.98 -4.82 -8.17
CA ILE A 77 10.30 -4.08 -9.40
C ILE A 77 9.26 -4.37 -10.49
N VAL A 78 8.90 -5.64 -10.69
CA VAL A 78 7.87 -6.01 -11.68
C VAL A 78 6.52 -5.39 -11.33
N THR A 79 6.12 -5.46 -10.06
CA THR A 79 4.87 -4.84 -9.57
C THR A 79 4.84 -3.34 -9.86
N LEU A 80 5.94 -2.64 -9.56
CA LEU A 80 6.07 -1.20 -9.80
C LEU A 80 6.03 -0.86 -11.29
N ILE A 81 6.71 -1.62 -12.15
CA ILE A 81 6.68 -1.42 -13.60
C ILE A 81 5.26 -1.58 -14.13
N VAL A 82 4.55 -2.65 -13.73
CA VAL A 82 3.17 -2.88 -14.14
C VAL A 82 2.27 -1.72 -13.72
N PHE A 83 2.41 -1.26 -12.46
CA PHE A 83 1.66 -0.12 -11.96
C PHE A 83 1.91 1.15 -12.79
N ILE A 84 3.18 1.50 -13.03
CA ILE A 84 3.57 2.69 -13.78
C ILE A 84 3.08 2.63 -15.24
N VAL A 85 3.26 1.49 -15.92
CA VAL A 85 2.87 1.34 -17.33
C VAL A 85 1.37 1.53 -17.49
N ILE A 86 0.56 0.96 -16.60
CA ILE A 86 -0.90 1.12 -16.64
C ILE A 86 -1.29 2.57 -16.36
N CYS A 87 -0.72 3.20 -15.33
CA CYS A 87 -0.97 4.61 -15.01
C CYS A 87 -0.58 5.57 -16.16
N LEU A 88 0.53 5.31 -16.86
CA LEU A 88 0.95 6.12 -18.01
C LEU A 88 0.06 5.89 -19.25
N ALA A 89 -0.40 4.66 -19.48
CA ALA A 89 -1.22 4.34 -20.64
C ALA A 89 -2.63 4.92 -20.56
N PHE A 90 -3.23 4.94 -19.36
CA PHE A 90 -4.61 5.40 -19.15
C PHE A 90 -4.70 6.81 -18.53
N GLY A 91 -3.59 7.33 -18.01
CA GLY A 91 -3.54 8.59 -17.27
C GLY A 91 -4.00 8.45 -15.82
N ILE A 92 -3.55 9.37 -14.97
CA ILE A 92 -3.99 9.49 -13.58
C ILE A 92 -4.78 10.80 -13.40
N PRO A 93 -5.68 10.88 -12.40
CA PRO A 93 -6.34 12.12 -12.05
C PRO A 93 -5.34 13.24 -11.70
N GLU A 94 -5.78 14.50 -11.79
CA GLU A 94 -4.96 15.63 -11.34
C GLU A 94 -4.71 15.57 -9.83
N LEU A 95 -3.43 15.58 -9.44
CA LEU A 95 -3.01 15.50 -8.05
C LEU A 95 -2.34 16.81 -7.61
N SER A 96 -2.72 17.29 -6.45
CA SER A 96 -2.02 18.34 -5.72
C SER A 96 -0.70 17.80 -5.21
N LEU A 97 0.40 18.40 -5.65
CA LEU A 97 1.75 18.02 -5.24
C LEU A 97 1.91 18.09 -3.71
N ILE A 98 1.25 19.04 -3.04
CA ILE A 98 1.32 19.21 -1.59
C ILE A 98 0.68 18.02 -0.88
N VAL A 99 -0.52 17.61 -1.32
CA VAL A 99 -1.24 16.48 -0.72
C VAL A 99 -0.48 15.18 -0.98
N LEU A 100 0.06 15.01 -2.19
CA LEU A 100 0.88 13.86 -2.52
C LEU A 100 2.14 13.78 -1.66
N LEU A 101 2.82 14.91 -1.44
CA LEU A 101 3.99 14.97 -0.58
C LEU A 101 3.66 14.58 0.86
N ILE A 102 2.52 15.04 1.40
CA ILE A 102 2.06 14.65 2.74
C ILE A 102 1.85 13.13 2.82
N CYS A 103 1.19 12.53 1.82
CA CYS A 103 1.00 11.08 1.77
C CYS A 103 2.33 10.31 1.66
N ILE A 104 3.27 10.78 0.83
CA ILE A 104 4.61 10.16 0.69
C ILE A 104 5.36 10.21 2.01
N LEU A 105 5.37 11.36 2.69
CA LEU A 105 6.03 11.52 3.98
C LEU A 105 5.38 10.64 5.05
N ALA A 106 4.06 10.48 5.02
CA ALA A 106 3.35 9.57 5.92
C ALA A 106 3.76 8.11 5.69
N ALA A 107 3.79 7.67 4.42
CA ALA A 107 4.22 6.31 4.05
C ALA A 107 5.68 6.05 4.45
N LEU A 108 6.57 7.01 4.18
CA LEU A 108 7.97 6.93 4.57
C LEU A 108 8.15 6.87 6.10
N ALA A 109 7.40 7.69 6.83
CA ALA A 109 7.48 7.73 8.29
C ALA A 109 7.03 6.41 8.93
N ASP A 110 5.99 5.76 8.38
CA ASP A 110 5.57 4.43 8.83
C ASP A 110 6.68 3.40 8.61
N GLU A 111 7.31 3.40 7.42
CA GLU A 111 8.32 2.39 7.08
C GLU A 111 9.64 2.60 7.84
N VAL A 112 10.14 3.83 7.90
CA VAL A 112 11.34 4.19 8.68
C VAL A 112 11.09 4.01 10.18
N GLY A 113 9.90 4.40 10.64
CA GLY A 113 9.50 4.24 12.03
C GLY A 113 9.47 2.77 12.45
N HIS A 114 8.95 1.89 11.59
CA HIS A 114 8.92 0.45 11.85
C HIS A 114 10.33 -0.13 12.05
N GLU A 115 11.30 0.26 11.22
CA GLU A 115 12.68 -0.23 11.34
C GLU A 115 13.48 0.40 12.47
N MET A 116 13.32 1.71 12.70
CA MET A 116 14.14 2.42 13.69
C MET A 116 13.62 2.20 15.11
N VAL A 117 12.31 2.28 15.32
CA VAL A 117 11.73 2.22 16.67
C VAL A 117 11.87 0.80 17.24
N SER A 118 11.73 -0.22 16.39
CA SER A 118 11.98 -1.62 16.78
C SER A 118 13.41 -1.87 17.25
N LYS A 119 14.40 -1.10 16.77
CA LYS A 119 15.82 -1.20 17.18
C LYS A 119 16.17 -0.34 18.40
N VAL A 120 15.44 0.74 18.64
CA VAL A 120 15.80 1.77 19.64
C VAL A 120 15.00 1.62 20.93
N THR A 121 13.81 1.01 20.90
CA THR A 121 12.89 1.04 22.05
C THR A 121 12.10 -0.27 22.20
N GLU A 122 12.08 -0.81 23.43
CA GLU A 122 11.25 -1.99 23.78
C GLU A 122 9.79 -1.63 24.11
N ASN A 123 9.40 -0.36 24.00
CA ASN A 123 8.05 0.08 24.30
C ASN A 123 7.06 -0.52 23.29
N ARG A 124 6.33 -1.54 23.75
CA ARG A 124 5.36 -2.32 22.96
C ARG A 124 4.34 -1.45 22.23
N PHE A 125 3.91 -0.33 22.82
CA PHE A 125 2.93 0.55 22.19
C PHE A 125 3.47 1.25 20.94
N LEU A 126 4.71 1.77 21.01
CA LEU A 126 5.32 2.47 19.87
C LEU A 126 5.68 1.49 18.75
N ASN A 127 6.16 0.29 19.09
CA ASN A 127 6.41 -0.74 18.08
C ASN A 127 5.12 -1.15 17.35
N LEU A 128 4.03 -1.40 18.09
CA LEU A 128 2.73 -1.69 17.47
C LEU A 128 2.20 -0.54 16.62
N PHE A 129 2.45 0.71 17.01
CA PHE A 129 1.99 1.88 16.26
C PHE A 129 2.60 1.93 14.85
N PHE A 130 3.90 1.72 14.74
CA PHE A 130 4.59 1.73 13.44
C PHE A 130 4.42 0.42 12.66
N GLU A 131 4.32 -0.73 13.35
CA GLU A 131 4.06 -2.03 12.72
C GLU A 131 2.74 -2.05 11.94
N TYR A 132 1.68 -1.43 12.48
CA TYR A 132 0.37 -1.35 11.83
C TYR A 132 0.17 -0.05 11.02
N ARG A 133 1.26 0.60 10.58
CA ARG A 133 1.23 1.80 9.71
C ARG A 133 0.23 2.88 10.14
N PHE A 134 0.23 3.22 11.43
CA PHE A 134 -0.78 4.15 11.97
C PHE A 134 -0.61 5.59 11.47
N VAL A 135 0.58 6.02 11.02
CA VAL A 135 0.77 7.40 10.54
C VAL A 135 -0.08 7.64 9.29
N MET A 136 -0.02 6.72 8.32
CA MET A 136 -0.80 6.83 7.08
C MET A 136 -2.31 6.80 7.36
N LYS A 137 -2.79 5.97 8.30
CA LYS A 137 -4.20 5.96 8.74
C LYS A 137 -4.66 7.33 9.23
N ILE A 138 -3.86 7.95 10.11
CA ILE A 138 -4.19 9.25 10.69
C ILE A 138 -4.22 10.32 9.59
N VAL A 139 -3.21 10.33 8.71
CA VAL A 139 -3.11 11.31 7.62
C VAL A 139 -4.28 11.18 6.65
N ILE A 140 -4.62 9.96 6.21
CA ILE A 140 -5.76 9.73 5.31
C ILE A 140 -7.08 10.11 6.00
N CYS A 141 -7.23 9.82 7.30
CA CYS A 141 -8.40 10.24 8.07
C CYS A 141 -8.53 11.77 8.12
N LEU A 142 -7.45 12.49 8.40
CA LEU A 142 -7.45 13.96 8.42
C LEU A 142 -7.75 14.55 7.04
N LEU A 143 -7.20 13.96 5.97
CA LEU A 143 -7.50 14.35 4.59
C LEU A 143 -8.96 14.07 4.21
N ALA A 144 -9.57 13.02 4.75
CA ALA A 144 -10.99 12.75 4.58
C ALA A 144 -11.88 13.76 5.35
N ILE A 145 -11.51 14.11 6.58
CA ILE A 145 -12.26 15.08 7.41
C ILE A 145 -12.19 16.49 6.83
N THR A 146 -11.03 16.88 6.30
CA THR A 146 -10.84 18.19 5.64
C THR A 146 -11.50 18.29 4.27
N GLY A 147 -12.12 17.20 3.79
CA GLY A 147 -12.85 17.15 2.53
C GLY A 147 -11.98 16.95 1.29
N GLN A 148 -10.67 16.75 1.46
CA GLN A 148 -9.76 16.47 0.35
C GLN A 148 -10.02 15.07 -0.23
N PHE A 149 -10.37 14.10 0.61
CA PHE A 149 -10.80 12.76 0.22
C PHE A 149 -12.24 12.49 0.61
N SER A 150 -12.90 11.61 -0.13
CA SER A 150 -14.18 11.04 0.30
C SER A 150 -13.95 10.14 1.51
N ILE A 151 -14.86 10.18 2.50
CA ILE A 151 -14.83 9.27 3.66
C ILE A 151 -14.77 7.80 3.23
N TRP A 152 -15.31 7.48 2.05
CA TRP A 152 -15.27 6.14 1.46
C TRP A 152 -13.86 5.69 1.11
N ILE A 153 -12.94 6.59 0.77
CA ILE A 153 -11.53 6.25 0.52
C ILE A 153 -10.84 5.81 1.80
N PHE A 154 -11.14 6.48 2.92
CA PHE A 154 -10.65 6.03 4.22
C PHE A 154 -11.17 4.62 4.55
N VAL A 155 -12.45 4.34 4.29
CA VAL A 155 -13.00 2.97 4.45
C VAL A 155 -12.31 1.97 3.53
N CYS A 156 -12.07 2.32 2.26
CA CYS A 156 -11.34 1.46 1.31
C CYS A 156 -9.91 1.19 1.77
N PHE A 157 -9.23 2.20 2.32
CA PHE A 157 -7.88 2.05 2.87
C PHE A 157 -7.86 1.12 4.07
N LEU A 158 -8.81 1.23 4.99
CA LEU A 158 -8.94 0.28 6.11
C LEU A 158 -9.17 -1.15 5.61
N LEU A 159 -9.97 -1.33 4.55
CA LEU A 159 -10.18 -2.65 3.94
C LEU A 159 -8.88 -3.21 3.34
N PHE A 160 -8.08 -2.38 2.67
CA PHE A 160 -6.77 -2.78 2.18
C PHE A 160 -5.89 -3.32 3.31
N GLU A 161 -5.83 -2.65 4.45
CA GLU A 161 -5.00 -3.09 5.57
C GLU A 161 -5.54 -4.34 6.28
N ILE A 162 -6.87 -4.45 6.44
CA ILE A 162 -7.48 -5.66 6.99
C ILE A 162 -7.13 -6.86 6.11
N PHE A 163 -7.24 -6.72 4.78
CA PHE A 163 -6.92 -7.80 3.87
C PHE A 163 -5.43 -8.07 3.72
N TYR A 164 -4.58 -7.07 3.93
CA TYR A 164 -3.14 -7.26 4.08
C TYR A 164 -2.83 -8.18 5.28
N VAL A 165 -3.45 -7.95 6.44
CA VAL A 165 -3.27 -8.83 7.62
C VAL A 165 -3.87 -10.21 7.37
N ILE A 166 -5.08 -10.29 6.77
CA ILE A 166 -5.71 -11.58 6.44
C ILE A 166 -4.84 -12.39 5.47
N ALA A 167 -4.19 -11.75 4.50
CA ALA A 167 -3.28 -12.43 3.58
C ALA A 167 -2.10 -13.08 4.31
N GLY A 168 -1.51 -12.39 5.29
CA GLY A 168 -0.45 -12.98 6.14
C GLY A 168 -0.96 -14.20 6.93
N ILE A 169 -2.13 -14.10 7.57
CA ILE A 169 -2.74 -15.22 8.30
C ILE A 169 -3.07 -16.40 7.35
N CYS A 170 -3.54 -16.09 6.15
CA CYS A 170 -3.84 -17.09 5.12
C CYS A 170 -2.54 -17.79 4.68
N PHE A 171 -1.48 -17.03 4.44
CA PHE A 171 -0.18 -17.58 4.07
C PHE A 171 0.35 -18.55 5.13
N GLU A 172 0.36 -18.16 6.41
CA GLU A 172 0.81 -19.02 7.53
C GLU A 172 0.00 -20.31 7.68
N LYS A 173 -1.25 -20.32 7.25
CA LYS A 173 -2.13 -21.48 7.40
C LYS A 173 -2.03 -22.48 6.24
N PHE A 174 -1.70 -22.01 5.04
CA PHE A 174 -1.77 -22.82 3.81
C PHE A 174 -0.41 -23.23 3.25
N ASN A 175 0.69 -22.60 3.70
CA ASN A 175 2.07 -22.94 3.33
C ASN A 175 2.86 -23.40 4.56
#